data_AF-A0A7I9Y2U5-F1
#
_entry.id   AF-A0A7I9Y2U5-F1
#
_cell.length_a   1.000
_cell.length_b   1.000
_cell.length_c   1.000
_cell.angle_alpha   90.00
_cell.angle_beta   90.00
_cell.angle_gamma   90.00
#
_symmetry.space_group_name_H-M   'P 1'
#
loop_
_entity.id
_entity.type
_entity.pdbx_description
1 polymer ?
#
loop_
_entity_poly.entity_id
_entity_poly.type
_entity_poly.pdbx_seq_one_letter_code
_entity_poly.pdbx_strand_id
1 'polypeptide(L)'
;MRPAVHQRNTCPLNQFRRPHEISSGSSNALRRTLRMPAAHMPALPRDKSTALSYWALIHFRGDTPISTGQPAARRRCAAGGELRGGDTETGRHCRHSASAGTLGPDSLNHDQKGIPAVPTNEQRRAAAKRKLERQLQRRAQQARRRRIMMIVGGSVAALVVLTVAVATVVMTNREHAHKAASAQSSTTTSAASALAGVPPLPAFKPTANLGANCQYPPSPDPASKPVKPPRSGKVPTDPATVSVSMVTNQGNVGLLLANNESPCTVNSFASLISQKFFDDTKCHRLTTSATLGVLQCGDPKGDGTGGPGYQFANEYPTDQYQPDDPALHQPVVYPRGTLAMANSGPNTNGSQFFMVYKDSQLPPEYTVFGTIQQDGLATLDKIAKAGVAGGGDDGPPATEVIIKSVRLD
;
A
#
# COMPACT_ATOMS: atom_id res chain seq x y z
N MET A 1 50.42 -19.78 31.21
CA MET A 1 50.10 -20.47 29.94
C MET A 1 49.14 -21.62 30.24
N ARG A 2 48.45 -22.18 29.23
CA ARG A 2 47.57 -23.38 29.42
C ARG A 2 48.42 -24.62 29.74
N PRO A 3 47.82 -25.66 30.34
CA PRO A 3 47.39 -26.78 29.49
C PRO A 3 45.92 -27.19 29.71
N ALA A 4 45.40 -28.02 28.81
CA ALA A 4 44.13 -28.74 28.95
C ALA A 4 44.30 -30.14 28.33
N VAL A 5 43.86 -31.19 29.04
CA VAL A 5 43.84 -32.59 28.58
C VAL A 5 42.56 -33.26 29.07
N HIS A 6 42.09 -34.29 28.36
CA HIS A 6 40.71 -34.78 28.39
C HIS A 6 40.21 -35.45 29.68
N GLN A 7 38.87 -35.41 29.80
CA GLN A 7 38.04 -36.18 30.72
C GLN A 7 38.21 -37.69 30.53
N ARG A 8 37.96 -38.45 31.60
CA ARG A 8 37.51 -39.85 31.53
C ARG A 8 36.05 -39.90 31.98
N ASN A 9 35.17 -40.54 31.22
CA ASN A 9 33.81 -40.87 31.66
C ASN A 9 33.59 -42.38 31.48
N THR A 10 33.34 -43.08 32.59
CA THR A 10 32.96 -44.50 32.63
C THR A 10 31.53 -44.62 33.11
N CYS A 11 30.71 -45.38 32.39
CA CYS A 11 29.35 -45.74 32.82
C CYS A 11 29.41 -46.84 33.91
N PRO A 12 28.36 -46.96 34.75
CA PRO A 12 27.68 -48.26 34.74
C PRO A 12 26.14 -48.21 34.87
N LEU A 13 25.51 -48.92 33.93
CA LEU A 13 24.32 -49.78 34.04
C LEU A 13 23.48 -49.80 35.35
N ASN A 14 22.20 -49.45 35.17
CA ASN A 14 21.03 -50.32 35.39
C ASN A 14 20.60 -50.72 36.82
N GLN A 15 19.35 -50.41 37.18
CA GLN A 15 18.43 -51.42 37.76
C GLN A 15 16.94 -51.08 37.58
N PHE A 16 16.13 -52.12 37.44
CA PHE A 16 14.68 -52.10 37.19
C PHE A 16 13.90 -52.21 38.52
N ARG A 17 12.75 -51.51 38.66
CA ARG A 17 11.66 -51.96 39.57
C ARG A 17 10.27 -51.39 39.22
N ARG A 18 9.29 -52.30 39.24
CA ARG A 18 7.82 -52.19 39.33
C ARG A 18 7.36 -53.49 40.05
N PRO A 19 6.07 -53.70 40.42
CA PRO A 19 4.90 -52.82 40.36
C PRO A 19 4.27 -52.58 41.75
N HIS A 20 3.10 -51.92 41.77
CA HIS A 20 1.99 -52.25 42.69
C HIS A 20 0.66 -51.94 41.98
N GLU A 21 -0.43 -52.55 42.46
CA GLU A 21 -1.73 -52.68 41.78
C GLU A 21 -2.90 -52.48 42.79
N ILE A 22 -4.15 -52.51 42.28
CA ILE A 22 -5.44 -52.53 43.01
C ILE A 22 -5.91 -51.11 43.43
N SER A 23 -7.17 -50.67 43.26
CA SER A 23 -8.44 -51.39 43.08
C SER A 23 -9.36 -50.83 41.97
N SER A 24 -10.29 -51.66 41.52
CA SER A 24 -11.49 -51.26 40.77
C SER A 24 -12.65 -50.84 41.70
N GLY A 25 -13.58 -50.06 41.16
CA GLY A 25 -14.89 -49.74 41.76
C GLY A 25 -15.83 -49.24 40.67
N SER A 26 -17.07 -49.73 40.60
CA SER A 26 -17.96 -49.53 39.46
C SER A 26 -19.44 -49.35 39.85
N SER A 27 -20.21 -48.84 38.88
CA SER A 27 -21.67 -48.89 38.74
C SER A 27 -22.55 -47.75 39.29
N ASN A 28 -23.57 -47.45 38.47
CA ASN A 28 -24.87 -46.85 38.78
C ASN A 28 -24.98 -45.36 39.12
N ALA A 29 -24.84 -44.56 38.07
CA ALA A 29 -25.95 -43.79 37.48
C ALA A 29 -27.14 -43.37 38.38
N LEU A 30 -27.39 -42.06 38.44
CA LEU A 30 -28.74 -41.51 38.63
C LEU A 30 -29.03 -40.45 37.56
N ARG A 31 -30.15 -40.58 36.84
CA ARG A 31 -30.62 -39.53 35.92
C ARG A 31 -31.20 -38.36 36.73
N ARG A 32 -30.70 -37.13 36.51
CA ARG A 32 -31.45 -35.91 36.82
C ARG A 32 -31.58 -35.04 35.59
N THR A 33 -32.82 -34.94 35.09
CA THR A 33 -33.21 -34.08 33.98
C THR A 33 -33.23 -32.61 34.42
N LEU A 34 -32.20 -31.85 34.04
CA LEU A 34 -32.24 -30.40 34.13
C LEU A 34 -33.06 -29.85 32.95
N ARG A 35 -34.27 -29.34 33.26
CA ARG A 35 -35.07 -28.57 32.30
C ARG A 35 -34.41 -27.21 32.05
N MET A 36 -34.38 -26.77 30.79
CA MET A 36 -34.10 -25.37 30.46
C MET A 36 -35.22 -24.46 31.00
N PRO A 37 -34.91 -23.33 31.67
CA PRO A 37 -35.82 -22.20 31.73
C PRO A 37 -35.87 -21.51 30.36
N ALA A 38 -37.04 -20.99 29.98
CA ALA A 38 -37.25 -20.34 28.68
C ALA A 38 -36.71 -18.90 28.64
N ALA A 39 -36.50 -18.37 27.44
CA ALA A 39 -36.04 -17.00 27.24
C ALA A 39 -37.09 -15.96 27.67
N HIS A 40 -36.67 -14.95 28.43
CA HIS A 40 -37.43 -13.72 28.64
C HIS A 40 -37.02 -12.67 27.61
N MET A 41 -37.95 -12.30 26.72
CA MET A 41 -37.80 -11.10 25.89
C MET A 41 -38.20 -9.84 26.69
N PRO A 42 -37.42 -8.76 26.65
CA PRO A 42 -37.93 -7.44 27.03
C PRO A 42 -38.92 -6.94 25.97
N ALA A 43 -40.05 -6.40 26.40
CA ALA A 43 -41.11 -5.96 25.50
C ALA A 43 -40.83 -4.59 24.86
N LEU A 44 -41.23 -4.41 23.60
CA LEU A 44 -41.28 -3.10 22.94
C LEU A 44 -42.41 -2.25 23.53
N PRO A 45 -42.17 -0.97 23.90
CA PRO A 45 -43.25 -0.05 24.22
C PRO A 45 -44.04 0.28 22.94
N ARG A 46 -45.31 -0.10 22.91
CA ARG A 46 -46.30 0.48 22.00
C ARG A 46 -46.88 1.73 22.65
N ASP A 47 -46.73 2.87 21.99
CA ASP A 47 -47.65 4.00 22.17
C ASP A 47 -48.29 4.37 20.81
N LYS A 48 -49.44 5.02 20.84
CA LYS A 48 -50.30 5.31 19.67
C LYS A 48 -50.86 6.73 19.71
N SER A 49 -50.10 7.69 19.23
CA SER A 49 -50.56 8.96 18.65
C SER A 49 -49.41 9.58 17.84
N THR A 50 -49.63 10.34 16.76
CA THR A 50 -50.87 10.95 16.25
C THR A 50 -51.02 10.69 14.74
N ALA A 51 -52.23 10.80 14.19
CA ALA A 51 -52.51 10.64 12.76
C ALA A 51 -52.47 11.98 11.99
N LEU A 52 -52.72 11.89 10.67
CA LEU A 52 -53.06 12.93 9.68
C LEU A 52 -51.93 13.54 8.84
N SER A 53 -52.32 13.92 7.61
CA SER A 53 -51.61 14.75 6.61
C SER A 53 -50.38 14.09 5.95
N TYR A 54 -50.32 13.78 4.64
CA TYR A 54 -51.08 14.30 3.48
C TYR A 54 -51.54 13.22 2.48
N TRP A 55 -52.36 13.63 1.50
CA TRP A 55 -52.94 12.79 0.43
C TRP A 55 -52.73 13.46 -0.95
N ALA A 56 -52.79 12.68 -2.04
CA ALA A 56 -52.72 13.11 -3.45
C ALA A 56 -51.37 13.75 -3.91
N LEU A 57 -50.94 13.78 -5.17
CA LEU A 57 -51.40 13.24 -6.50
C LEU A 57 -50.09 13.07 -7.35
N ILE A 58 -49.91 12.41 -8.51
CA ILE A 58 -50.72 11.90 -9.65
C ILE A 58 -50.18 10.51 -10.08
N HIS A 59 -51.01 9.64 -10.68
CA HIS A 59 -50.55 8.46 -11.43
C HIS A 59 -50.21 8.79 -12.89
N PHE A 60 -49.21 8.15 -13.49
CA PHE A 60 -49.31 7.72 -14.89
C PHE A 60 -48.69 6.33 -15.11
N ARG A 61 -49.14 5.64 -16.16
CA ARG A 61 -48.96 4.20 -16.41
C ARG A 61 -48.75 3.98 -17.91
N GLY A 62 -47.88 3.05 -18.32
CA GLY A 62 -47.64 2.77 -19.73
C GLY A 62 -46.67 1.61 -19.98
N ASP A 63 -47.21 0.47 -20.40
CA ASP A 63 -46.51 -0.70 -20.94
C ASP A 63 -46.10 -0.42 -22.41
N THR A 64 -44.99 -0.90 -22.98
CA THR A 64 -44.79 -2.28 -23.51
C THR A 64 -43.39 -2.42 -24.19
N PRO A 65 -42.90 -3.64 -24.56
CA PRO A 65 -41.49 -3.88 -24.93
C PRO A 65 -41.20 -4.21 -26.42
N ILE A 66 -39.98 -3.90 -26.88
CA ILE A 66 -39.30 -4.31 -28.14
C ILE A 66 -37.77 -4.28 -27.88
N SER A 67 -36.84 -5.01 -28.52
CA SER A 67 -36.75 -6.40 -29.00
C SER A 67 -35.30 -6.65 -29.47
N THR A 68 -34.74 -7.85 -29.23
CA THR A 68 -33.68 -8.55 -29.99
C THR A 68 -32.63 -7.76 -30.82
N GLY A 69 -31.33 -7.93 -30.53
CA GLY A 69 -30.25 -7.46 -31.42
C GLY A 69 -28.84 -7.96 -31.10
N GLN A 70 -28.51 -9.19 -31.52
CA GLN A 70 -27.18 -9.82 -31.32
C GLN A 70 -26.56 -10.25 -32.66
N PRO A 71 -25.26 -10.02 -32.91
CA PRO A 71 -24.51 -10.72 -33.96
C PRO A 71 -23.46 -11.70 -33.39
N ALA A 72 -23.27 -12.81 -34.11
CA ALA A 72 -22.46 -13.95 -33.68
C ALA A 72 -20.93 -13.76 -33.83
N ALA A 73 -20.17 -14.56 -33.08
CA ALA A 73 -18.72 -14.69 -33.24
C ALA A 73 -18.33 -15.40 -34.54
N ARG A 74 -17.10 -15.17 -35.03
CA ARG A 74 -16.42 -16.04 -36.00
C ARG A 74 -15.18 -16.69 -35.37
N ARG A 75 -15.05 -18.01 -35.56
CA ARG A 75 -13.83 -18.81 -35.34
C ARG A 75 -13.25 -19.26 -36.69
N ARG A 76 -12.13 -19.97 -36.63
CA ARG A 76 -11.34 -20.60 -37.74
C ARG A 76 -10.38 -19.64 -38.43
N CYS A 77 -9.18 -20.06 -38.82
CA CYS A 77 -8.40 -21.25 -38.42
C CYS A 77 -6.91 -20.97 -38.65
N ALA A 78 -6.02 -21.71 -37.98
CA ALA A 78 -4.60 -21.76 -38.32
C ALA A 78 -4.34 -22.87 -39.35
N ALA A 79 -3.35 -22.65 -40.22
CA ALA A 79 -2.68 -23.68 -41.01
C ALA A 79 -1.24 -23.23 -41.25
N GLY A 80 -0.26 -24.09 -40.96
CA GLY A 80 1.14 -23.90 -41.36
C GLY A 80 1.44 -24.63 -42.67
N GLY A 81 2.56 -24.29 -43.31
CA GLY A 81 2.97 -24.89 -44.57
C GLY A 81 4.37 -24.43 -44.96
N GLU A 82 5.39 -25.11 -44.43
CA GLU A 82 6.78 -24.93 -44.81
C GLU A 82 7.15 -25.93 -45.91
N LEU A 83 7.89 -25.52 -46.95
CA LEU A 83 8.92 -26.32 -47.63
C LEU A 83 9.64 -25.56 -48.77
N ARG A 84 10.74 -26.18 -49.24
CA ARG A 84 11.58 -25.86 -50.41
C ARG A 84 10.73 -25.69 -51.71
N GLY A 85 11.17 -24.99 -52.75
CA GLY A 85 12.51 -24.50 -53.09
C GLY A 85 13.15 -25.33 -54.22
N GLY A 86 13.65 -24.67 -55.27
CA GLY A 86 14.28 -25.30 -56.44
C GLY A 86 13.93 -24.59 -57.76
N ASP A 87 14.94 -24.33 -58.59
CA ASP A 87 14.82 -23.64 -59.87
C ASP A 87 14.38 -24.60 -61.01
N THR A 88 13.73 -24.07 -62.05
CA THR A 88 14.29 -24.18 -63.42
C THR A 88 13.58 -23.28 -64.43
N GLU A 89 14.34 -22.90 -65.47
CA GLU A 89 13.99 -22.02 -66.58
C GLU A 89 13.48 -22.82 -67.79
N THR A 90 12.54 -22.28 -68.58
CA THR A 90 12.43 -22.56 -70.04
C THR A 90 11.43 -21.63 -70.77
N GLY A 91 11.67 -21.42 -72.08
CA GLY A 91 10.61 -21.18 -73.07
C GLY A 91 10.16 -19.73 -73.33
N ARG A 92 10.98 -18.92 -74.02
CA ARG A 92 10.55 -17.61 -74.59
C ARG A 92 10.62 -17.61 -76.13
N HIS A 93 9.51 -17.28 -76.79
CA HIS A 93 9.44 -16.85 -78.20
C HIS A 93 8.59 -15.56 -78.25
N CYS A 94 9.09 -14.43 -78.78
CA CYS A 94 9.18 -14.04 -80.20
C CYS A 94 7.78 -13.78 -80.81
N ARG A 95 7.45 -12.64 -81.45
CA ARG A 95 8.21 -11.54 -82.10
C ARG A 95 7.57 -10.17 -81.71
N HIS A 96 8.31 -9.08 -81.49
CA HIS A 96 8.96 -8.14 -82.44
C HIS A 96 8.01 -7.30 -83.33
N SER A 97 8.41 -6.01 -83.49
CA SER A 97 7.94 -4.96 -84.43
C SER A 97 6.76 -4.06 -84.00
N ALA A 98 6.73 -2.76 -84.32
CA ALA A 98 7.81 -1.81 -84.67
C ALA A 98 7.29 -0.35 -84.71
N SER A 99 8.07 0.61 -84.23
CA SER A 99 8.12 2.00 -84.76
C SER A 99 9.36 2.72 -84.21
N ALA A 100 9.90 3.68 -84.97
CA ALA A 100 11.09 4.48 -84.59
C ALA A 100 10.88 5.96 -84.94
N GLY A 101 11.50 6.87 -84.18
CA GLY A 101 11.25 8.31 -84.21
C GLY A 101 12.48 9.18 -83.95
N THR A 102 13.59 8.87 -84.64
CA THR A 102 14.68 9.77 -85.08
C THR A 102 15.06 11.02 -84.24
N LEU A 103 16.20 10.90 -83.55
CA LEU A 103 17.32 11.86 -83.40
C LEU A 103 17.08 13.33 -82.98
N GLY A 104 17.84 13.75 -81.95
CA GLY A 104 18.23 15.13 -81.66
C GLY A 104 19.04 15.22 -80.35
N PRO A 105 20.33 15.64 -80.35
CA PRO A 105 21.16 15.62 -79.15
C PRO A 105 21.20 16.97 -78.42
N ASP A 106 21.45 16.96 -77.10
CA ASP A 106 22.59 17.72 -76.55
C ASP A 106 23.03 17.22 -75.16
N SER A 107 24.20 17.69 -74.70
CA SER A 107 24.91 17.19 -73.51
C SER A 107 24.50 17.86 -72.20
N LEU A 108 24.53 17.11 -71.07
CA LEU A 108 24.85 17.67 -69.75
C LEU A 108 25.27 16.57 -68.74
N ASN A 109 26.17 16.90 -67.83
CA ASN A 109 26.71 15.97 -66.81
C ASN A 109 25.66 15.53 -65.79
N HIS A 110 25.78 14.28 -65.30
CA HIS A 110 25.15 13.86 -64.06
C HIS A 110 26.13 13.17 -63.10
N ASP A 111 26.10 13.67 -61.87
CA ASP A 111 27.05 13.38 -60.80
C ASP A 111 26.85 11.94 -60.27
N GLN A 112 27.93 11.14 -60.18
CA GLN A 112 27.84 9.72 -59.83
C GLN A 112 27.73 9.53 -58.31
N LYS A 113 26.56 9.92 -57.77
CA LYS A 113 26.24 9.93 -56.34
C LYS A 113 26.33 8.52 -55.73
N GLY A 114 27.44 8.26 -55.05
CA GLY A 114 27.77 6.94 -54.48
C GLY A 114 26.74 6.38 -53.50
N ILE A 115 26.57 5.06 -53.53
CA ILE A 115 25.67 4.32 -52.65
C ILE A 115 26.23 4.36 -51.21
N PRO A 116 25.45 4.77 -50.19
CA PRO A 116 25.94 4.82 -48.81
C PRO A 116 26.19 3.42 -48.26
N ALA A 117 27.38 3.20 -47.71
CA ALA A 117 27.77 1.91 -47.13
C ALA A 117 26.85 1.48 -45.96
N VAL A 118 26.51 0.19 -45.91
CA VAL A 118 25.63 -0.37 -44.88
C VAL A 118 26.34 -0.36 -43.52
N PRO A 119 25.76 0.26 -42.47
CA PRO A 119 26.45 0.41 -41.19
C PRO A 119 26.60 -0.94 -40.45
N THR A 120 27.75 -1.11 -39.80
CA THR A 120 28.15 -2.34 -39.11
C THR A 120 27.30 -2.61 -37.87
N ASN A 121 27.30 -3.86 -37.38
CA ASN A 121 26.50 -4.24 -36.20
C ASN A 121 26.88 -3.44 -34.94
N GLU A 122 28.14 -3.03 -34.79
CA GLU A 122 28.58 -2.15 -33.69
C GLU A 122 28.03 -0.73 -33.84
N GLN A 123 28.08 -0.15 -35.04
CA GLN A 123 27.50 1.17 -35.33
C GLN A 123 25.99 1.17 -35.05
N ARG A 124 25.28 0.09 -35.41
CA ARG A 124 23.86 -0.11 -35.07
C ARG A 124 23.63 -0.15 -33.56
N ARG A 125 24.46 -0.88 -32.79
CA ARG A 125 24.38 -0.97 -31.32
C ARG A 125 24.67 0.38 -30.66
N ALA A 126 25.66 1.13 -31.14
CA ALA A 126 25.98 2.47 -30.66
C ALA A 126 24.84 3.48 -30.95
N ALA A 127 24.24 3.43 -32.14
CA ALA A 127 23.08 4.24 -32.50
C ALA A 127 21.85 3.91 -31.63
N ALA A 128 21.61 2.61 -31.36
CA ALA A 128 20.54 2.16 -30.46
C ALA A 128 20.74 2.68 -29.02
N LYS A 129 21.96 2.61 -28.47
CA LYS A 129 22.26 3.14 -27.14
C LYS A 129 22.01 4.65 -27.06
N ARG A 130 22.53 5.43 -28.02
CA ARG A 130 22.29 6.89 -28.10
C ARG A 130 20.81 7.23 -28.27
N LYS A 131 20.01 6.39 -28.92
CA LYS A 131 18.54 6.56 -29.05
C LYS A 131 17.83 6.31 -27.71
N LEU A 132 18.24 5.28 -26.96
CA LEU A 132 17.72 4.97 -25.63
C LEU A 132 18.06 6.07 -24.60
N GLU A 133 19.30 6.52 -24.57
CA GLU A 133 19.77 7.62 -23.69
C GLU A 133 18.93 8.90 -23.92
N ARG A 134 18.67 9.26 -25.19
CA ARG A 134 17.79 10.39 -25.56
C ARG A 134 16.32 10.17 -25.16
N GLN A 135 15.82 8.93 -25.19
CA GLN A 135 14.47 8.62 -24.71
C GLN A 135 14.35 8.74 -23.18
N LEU A 136 15.35 8.27 -22.43
CA LEU A 136 15.40 8.40 -20.98
C LEU A 136 15.49 9.87 -20.55
N GLN A 137 16.35 10.68 -21.19
CA GLN A 137 16.43 12.12 -20.93
C GLN A 137 15.09 12.85 -21.20
N ARG A 138 14.40 12.52 -22.31
CA ARG A 138 13.07 13.09 -22.60
C ARG A 138 12.03 12.69 -21.55
N ARG A 139 11.99 11.43 -21.11
CA ARG A 139 11.10 10.97 -20.03
C ARG A 139 11.40 11.69 -18.71
N ALA A 140 12.67 11.85 -18.34
CA ALA A 140 13.07 12.57 -17.13
C ALA A 140 12.67 14.06 -17.17
N GLN A 141 12.86 14.73 -18.32
CA GLN A 141 12.39 16.11 -18.50
C GLN A 141 10.86 16.23 -18.45
N GLN A 142 10.12 15.29 -19.04
CA GLN A 142 8.65 15.24 -18.95
C GLN A 142 8.17 15.02 -17.51
N ALA A 143 8.80 14.10 -16.76
CA ALA A 143 8.50 13.88 -15.34
C ALA A 143 8.77 15.13 -14.49
N ARG A 144 9.93 15.79 -14.69
CA ARG A 144 10.26 17.05 -14.00
C ARG A 144 9.30 18.18 -14.35
N ARG A 145 8.91 18.32 -15.63
CA ARG A 145 7.86 19.28 -16.05
C ARG A 145 6.51 18.97 -15.43
N ARG A 146 6.07 17.70 -15.38
CA ARG A 146 4.80 17.31 -14.74
C ARG A 146 4.80 17.65 -13.25
N ARG A 147 5.90 17.39 -12.52
CA ARG A 147 6.05 17.80 -11.11
C ARG A 147 5.97 19.32 -10.94
N ILE A 148 6.66 20.10 -11.77
CA ILE A 148 6.62 21.58 -11.71
C ILE A 148 5.22 22.12 -12.05
N MET A 149 4.55 21.59 -13.06
CA MET A 149 3.20 22.03 -13.45
C MET A 149 2.15 21.74 -12.36
N MET A 150 2.27 20.64 -11.61
CA MET A 150 1.40 20.39 -10.44
C MET A 150 1.61 21.45 -9.35
N ILE A 151 2.86 21.82 -9.06
CA ILE A 151 3.20 22.84 -8.05
C ILE A 151 2.70 24.23 -8.46
N VAL A 152 2.90 24.63 -9.71
CA VAL A 152 2.46 25.94 -10.24
C VAL A 152 0.94 26.00 -10.46
N GLY A 153 0.30 24.88 -10.80
CA GLY A 153 -1.16 24.82 -10.93
C GLY A 153 -1.89 25.09 -9.61
N GLY A 154 -1.35 24.62 -8.49
CA GLY A 154 -1.93 24.86 -7.16
C GLY A 154 -1.86 26.32 -6.70
N SER A 155 -0.78 27.05 -7.03
CA SER A 155 -0.59 28.42 -6.51
C SER A 155 -1.53 29.45 -7.14
N VAL A 156 -1.94 29.28 -8.39
CA VAL A 156 -2.90 30.17 -9.06
C VAL A 156 -4.31 30.00 -8.47
N ALA A 157 -4.72 28.77 -8.14
CA ALA A 157 -6.01 28.51 -7.51
C ALA A 157 -6.08 29.10 -6.09
N ALA A 158 -5.02 28.95 -5.29
CA ALA A 158 -4.96 29.49 -3.93
C ALA A 158 -5.12 31.02 -3.87
N LEU A 159 -4.53 31.76 -4.81
CA LEU A 159 -4.63 33.22 -4.87
C LEU A 159 -6.06 33.72 -5.15
N VAL A 160 -6.83 33.01 -5.99
CA VAL A 160 -8.23 33.37 -6.29
C VAL A 160 -9.15 33.06 -5.11
N VAL A 161 -8.90 31.99 -4.36
CA VAL A 161 -9.66 31.68 -3.13
C VAL A 161 -9.39 32.72 -2.03
N LEU A 162 -8.14 33.16 -1.88
CA LEU A 162 -7.74 34.17 -0.88
C LEU A 162 -8.43 35.53 -1.09
N THR A 163 -8.53 36.02 -2.34
CA THR A 163 -9.18 37.32 -2.59
C THR A 163 -10.69 37.28 -2.33
N VAL A 164 -11.36 36.16 -2.66
CA VAL A 164 -12.79 35.96 -2.34
C VAL A 164 -13.02 35.84 -0.83
N ALA A 165 -12.15 35.13 -0.10
CA ALA A 165 -12.25 34.97 1.35
C ALA A 165 -12.05 36.29 2.13
N VAL A 166 -11.14 37.16 1.68
CA VAL A 166 -10.95 38.48 2.29
C VAL A 166 -12.17 39.39 2.03
N ALA A 167 -12.75 39.33 0.82
CA ALA A 167 -13.92 40.13 0.46
C ALA A 167 -15.16 39.78 1.30
N THR A 168 -15.41 38.49 1.57
CA THR A 168 -16.56 38.07 2.39
C THR A 168 -16.42 38.47 3.86
N VAL A 169 -15.23 38.30 4.47
CA VAL A 169 -14.98 38.68 5.87
C VAL A 169 -15.12 40.18 6.12
N VAL A 170 -14.66 41.02 5.17
CA VAL A 170 -14.78 42.49 5.29
C VAL A 170 -16.23 42.98 5.13
N MET A 171 -17.07 42.26 4.37
CA MET A 171 -18.50 42.56 4.25
C MET A 171 -19.27 42.16 5.51
N THR A 172 -19.09 40.94 6.03
CA THR A 172 -19.83 40.44 7.21
C THR A 172 -19.53 41.21 8.49
N ASN A 173 -18.30 41.73 8.64
CA ASN A 173 -17.90 42.49 9.83
C ASN A 173 -18.54 43.89 9.94
N ARG A 174 -19.38 44.34 9.00
CA ARG A 174 -20.06 45.65 9.08
C ARG A 174 -21.47 45.61 9.70
N GLU A 175 -22.06 44.43 9.92
CA GLU A 175 -23.44 44.34 10.45
C GLU A 175 -23.53 43.93 11.94
N HIS A 176 -22.44 43.46 12.56
CA HIS A 176 -22.44 43.00 13.95
C HIS A 176 -21.97 44.08 14.95
N ALA A 177 -22.65 45.22 14.95
CA ALA A 177 -22.37 46.35 15.82
C ALA A 177 -23.48 46.68 16.86
N HIS A 178 -24.55 45.88 16.94
CA HIS A 178 -25.64 46.12 17.91
C HIS A 178 -26.25 44.83 18.51
N LYS A 179 -26.77 45.01 19.75
CA LYS A 179 -27.42 44.05 20.65
C LYS A 179 -26.53 42.96 21.27
N ALA A 180 -26.86 42.64 22.52
CA ALA A 180 -26.12 41.77 23.41
C ALA A 180 -27.07 40.78 24.11
N ALA A 181 -26.48 39.83 24.85
CA ALA A 181 -27.10 38.99 25.87
C ALA A 181 -28.26 38.05 25.43
N SER A 182 -27.89 36.82 25.08
CA SER A 182 -28.52 35.64 25.69
C SER A 182 -27.48 34.53 25.82
N ALA A 183 -27.54 33.74 26.89
CA ALA A 183 -26.66 32.60 27.11
C ALA A 183 -27.37 31.31 26.70
N GLN A 184 -26.79 30.55 25.76
CA GLN A 184 -27.26 29.20 25.45
C GLN A 184 -26.11 28.33 24.94
N SER A 185 -25.99 27.14 25.51
CA SER A 185 -24.84 26.24 25.31
C SER A 185 -24.84 25.63 23.91
N SER A 186 -23.86 25.99 23.08
CA SER A 186 -23.56 25.29 21.84
C SER A 186 -22.78 24.00 22.12
N THR A 187 -23.36 22.87 21.75
CA THR A 187 -22.79 21.53 21.94
C THR A 187 -21.52 21.31 21.11
N THR A 188 -20.48 20.74 21.72
CA THR A 188 -19.24 20.32 21.05
C THR A 188 -19.40 19.03 20.24
N THR A 189 -20.13 19.14 19.12
CA THR A 189 -20.33 18.09 18.11
C THR A 189 -20.19 18.73 16.73
N SER A 190 -19.53 18.16 15.71
CA SER A 190 -19.17 16.76 15.53
C SER A 190 -17.84 16.58 14.78
N ALA A 191 -16.82 16.01 15.46
CA ALA A 191 -15.69 15.37 14.78
C ALA A 191 -16.04 13.96 14.26
N ALA A 192 -17.10 13.34 14.81
CA ALA A 192 -17.54 12.00 14.47
C ALA A 192 -18.11 11.87 13.04
N SER A 193 -18.54 12.97 12.42
CA SER A 193 -19.12 12.95 11.08
C SER A 193 -18.11 12.70 9.94
N ALA A 194 -16.80 12.82 10.20
CA ALA A 194 -15.78 12.73 9.16
C ALA A 194 -15.58 11.30 8.61
N LEU A 195 -15.88 10.27 9.41
CA LEU A 195 -15.68 8.84 9.08
C LEU A 195 -16.99 8.14 8.67
N ALA A 196 -18.12 8.84 8.66
CA ALA A 196 -19.43 8.27 8.37
C ALA A 196 -19.50 7.75 6.92
N GLY A 197 -19.79 6.46 6.76
CA GLY A 197 -19.93 5.80 5.45
C GLY A 197 -18.63 5.20 4.89
N VAL A 198 -17.48 5.39 5.54
CA VAL A 198 -16.23 4.71 5.16
C VAL A 198 -16.23 3.29 5.73
N PRO A 199 -16.00 2.23 4.92
CA PRO A 199 -15.95 0.86 5.42
C PRO A 199 -14.74 0.62 6.33
N PRO A 200 -14.80 -0.32 7.29
CA PRO A 200 -13.62 -0.74 8.05
C PRO A 200 -12.63 -1.51 7.17
N LEU A 201 -11.42 -1.75 7.70
CA LEU A 201 -10.52 -2.79 7.17
C LEU A 201 -11.24 -4.13 6.97
N PRO A 202 -10.91 -4.92 5.93
CA PRO A 202 -11.51 -6.23 5.70
C PRO A 202 -11.11 -7.21 6.81
N ALA A 203 -11.98 -8.16 7.15
CA ALA A 203 -11.61 -9.23 8.06
C ALA A 203 -10.52 -10.13 7.44
N PHE A 204 -9.39 -10.29 8.13
CA PHE A 204 -8.27 -11.12 7.69
C PHE A 204 -8.67 -12.58 7.46
N LYS A 205 -8.26 -13.13 6.32
CA LYS A 205 -8.39 -14.54 5.94
C LYS A 205 -6.98 -15.05 5.60
N PRO A 206 -6.43 -16.01 6.38
CA PRO A 206 -5.12 -16.58 6.09
C PRO A 206 -5.06 -17.20 4.70
N THR A 207 -4.10 -16.77 3.88
CA THR A 207 -3.84 -17.42 2.58
C THR A 207 -3.08 -18.73 2.79
N ALA A 208 -3.29 -19.73 1.93
CA ALA A 208 -2.62 -21.03 2.03
C ALA A 208 -1.08 -20.96 1.90
N ASN A 209 -0.55 -19.82 1.44
CA ASN A 209 0.88 -19.55 1.23
C ASN A 209 1.42 -18.46 2.19
N LEU A 210 0.67 -18.10 3.24
CA LEU A 210 1.07 -17.10 4.22
C LEU A 210 2.46 -17.41 4.81
N GLY A 211 3.38 -16.45 4.69
CA GLY A 211 4.79 -16.61 5.11
C GLY A 211 5.60 -17.67 4.34
N ALA A 212 5.04 -18.38 3.37
CA ALA A 212 5.69 -19.54 2.75
C ALA A 212 6.89 -19.18 1.85
N ASN A 213 6.87 -17.98 1.25
CA ASN A 213 7.90 -17.52 0.32
C ASN A 213 8.10 -15.99 0.40
N CYS A 214 8.56 -15.50 1.56
CA CYS A 214 8.92 -14.09 1.71
C CYS A 214 10.15 -13.75 0.86
N GLN A 215 10.12 -12.62 0.16
CA GLN A 215 11.19 -12.20 -0.77
C GLN A 215 11.49 -10.71 -0.65
N TYR A 216 12.78 -10.39 -0.73
CA TYR A 216 13.33 -9.06 -0.43
C TYR A 216 14.29 -8.60 -1.55
N PRO A 217 13.82 -8.45 -2.80
CA PRO A 217 14.64 -7.98 -3.91
C PRO A 217 15.23 -6.58 -3.65
N PRO A 218 16.42 -6.26 -4.20
CA PRO A 218 17.00 -4.93 -4.10
C PRO A 218 16.06 -3.83 -4.65
N SER A 219 16.01 -2.69 -3.95
CA SER A 219 15.31 -1.50 -4.43
C SER A 219 16.16 -0.72 -5.44
N PRO A 220 15.56 0.16 -6.28
CA PRO A 220 16.31 1.04 -7.17
C PRO A 220 17.28 1.98 -6.43
N ASP A 221 16.88 2.44 -5.24
CA ASP A 221 17.71 3.27 -4.36
C ASP A 221 18.50 2.40 -3.35
N PRO A 222 19.75 2.78 -3.03
CA PRO A 222 20.60 2.04 -2.10
C PRO A 222 20.18 2.22 -0.62
N ALA A 223 20.66 1.32 0.24
CA ALA A 223 20.41 1.38 1.68
C ALA A 223 20.95 2.69 2.30
N SER A 224 20.10 3.36 3.08
CA SER A 224 20.42 4.67 3.68
C SER A 224 21.20 4.60 5.01
N LYS A 225 21.24 3.41 5.62
CA LYS A 225 22.23 2.98 6.63
C LYS A 225 22.73 1.59 6.22
N PRO A 226 23.98 1.17 6.57
CA PRO A 226 24.47 -0.17 6.26
C PRO A 226 23.59 -1.26 6.88
N VAL A 227 23.04 -2.14 6.05
CA VAL A 227 22.13 -3.21 6.46
C VAL A 227 22.17 -4.36 5.45
N LYS A 228 21.78 -5.55 5.87
CA LYS A 228 21.55 -6.72 5.01
C LYS A 228 20.05 -7.02 4.94
N PRO A 229 19.50 -7.41 3.76
CA PRO A 229 18.15 -7.93 3.68
C PRO A 229 17.93 -9.13 4.62
N PRO A 230 16.71 -9.32 5.16
CA PRO A 230 16.35 -10.52 5.90
C PRO A 230 16.44 -11.80 5.05
N ARG A 231 16.39 -12.96 5.71
CA ARG A 231 16.39 -14.26 5.01
C ARG A 231 15.08 -14.45 4.23
N SER A 232 15.21 -14.66 2.91
CA SER A 232 14.11 -15.08 2.03
C SER A 232 13.62 -16.52 2.28
N GLY A 233 12.46 -16.84 1.72
CA GLY A 233 11.81 -18.16 1.77
C GLY A 233 10.78 -18.25 2.89
N LYS A 234 10.58 -19.46 3.43
CA LYS A 234 9.60 -19.69 4.49
C LYS A 234 9.96 -18.97 5.79
N VAL A 235 9.04 -18.15 6.28
CA VAL A 235 9.02 -17.49 7.59
C VAL A 235 7.96 -18.18 8.48
N PRO A 236 8.22 -18.44 9.78
CA PRO A 236 7.21 -18.93 10.71
C PRO A 236 6.19 -17.85 11.07
N THR A 237 4.89 -18.18 11.03
CA THR A 237 3.77 -17.36 11.53
C THR A 237 3.50 -17.56 13.03
N ASP A 238 4.37 -18.30 13.72
CA ASP A 238 4.32 -18.57 15.16
C ASP A 238 5.63 -18.07 15.82
N PRO A 239 5.59 -17.35 16.97
CA PRO A 239 4.39 -16.89 17.67
C PRO A 239 3.56 -15.93 16.80
N ALA A 240 2.23 -15.96 17.00
CA ALA A 240 1.30 -15.12 16.26
C ALA A 240 1.57 -13.61 16.45
N THR A 241 1.94 -13.22 17.66
CA THR A 241 2.31 -11.85 18.02
C THR A 241 3.77 -11.80 18.47
N VAL A 242 4.52 -10.79 18.01
CA VAL A 242 5.88 -10.49 18.51
C VAL A 242 5.87 -9.12 19.20
N SER A 243 6.28 -9.06 20.47
CA SER A 243 6.34 -7.79 21.21
C SER A 243 7.61 -7.01 20.88
N VAL A 244 7.47 -5.68 20.80
CA VAL A 244 8.55 -4.75 20.49
C VAL A 244 8.47 -3.49 21.34
N SER A 245 9.53 -3.21 22.10
CA SER A 245 9.75 -1.91 22.74
C SER A 245 10.46 -0.93 21.81
N MET A 246 9.82 0.22 21.51
CA MET A 246 10.46 1.38 20.89
C MET A 246 10.62 2.52 21.91
N VAL A 247 11.85 2.99 22.10
CA VAL A 247 12.16 4.14 22.97
C VAL A 247 12.36 5.38 22.10
N THR A 248 11.65 6.47 22.41
CA THR A 248 11.84 7.78 21.76
C THR A 248 12.22 8.85 22.77
N ASN A 249 12.74 9.98 22.30
CA ASN A 249 12.94 11.18 23.12
C ASN A 249 11.63 11.81 23.65
N GLN A 250 10.46 11.38 23.18
CA GLN A 250 9.15 11.87 23.63
C GLN A 250 8.43 10.94 24.62
N GLY A 251 8.82 9.68 24.68
CA GLY A 251 8.21 8.62 25.48
C GLY A 251 8.47 7.23 24.90
N ASN A 252 8.02 6.19 25.61
CA ASN A 252 8.06 4.82 25.10
C ASN A 252 6.85 4.55 24.19
N VAL A 253 7.02 3.59 23.29
CA VAL A 253 6.00 3.07 22.40
C VAL A 253 6.12 1.55 22.36
N GLY A 254 5.32 0.85 23.18
CA GLY A 254 5.11 -0.58 23.02
C GLY A 254 4.37 -0.88 21.71
N LEU A 255 4.82 -1.91 20.99
CA LEU A 255 4.23 -2.41 19.76
C LEU A 255 3.97 -3.92 19.87
N LEU A 256 2.97 -4.42 19.16
CA LEU A 256 2.62 -5.84 19.06
C LEU A 256 2.49 -6.22 17.59
N LEU A 257 3.49 -6.88 17.03
CA LEU A 257 3.59 -7.18 15.61
C LEU A 257 2.75 -8.42 15.24
N ALA A 258 1.91 -8.30 14.21
CA ALA A 258 0.98 -9.33 13.74
C ALA A 258 1.67 -10.32 12.77
N ASN A 259 2.51 -11.19 13.33
CA ASN A 259 3.26 -12.21 12.59
C ASN A 259 2.36 -13.30 11.98
N ASN A 260 1.14 -13.49 12.52
CA ASN A 260 0.11 -14.33 11.93
C ASN A 260 -0.68 -13.69 10.78
N GLU A 261 -0.39 -12.43 10.41
CA GLU A 261 -1.12 -11.68 9.37
C GLU A 261 -0.18 -11.14 8.28
N SER A 262 0.97 -10.59 8.69
CA SER A 262 1.99 -10.02 7.79
C SER A 262 3.41 -10.52 8.12
N PRO A 263 3.67 -11.84 8.08
CA PRO A 263 4.95 -12.45 8.49
C PRO A 263 6.16 -11.95 7.70
N CYS A 264 6.02 -11.65 6.40
CA CYS A 264 7.14 -11.14 5.61
C CYS A 264 7.54 -9.72 6.05
N THR A 265 6.55 -8.91 6.43
CA THR A 265 6.73 -7.57 7.01
C THR A 265 7.35 -7.67 8.41
N VAL A 266 6.87 -8.57 9.27
CA VAL A 266 7.44 -8.77 10.62
C VAL A 266 8.89 -9.29 10.55
N ASN A 267 9.20 -10.25 9.67
CA ASN A 267 10.58 -10.73 9.45
C ASN A 267 11.50 -9.64 8.88
N SER A 268 10.99 -8.72 8.06
CA SER A 268 11.71 -7.51 7.63
C SER A 268 12.00 -6.61 8.83
N PHE A 269 10.96 -6.23 9.59
CA PHE A 269 11.07 -5.30 10.70
C PHE A 269 11.98 -5.83 11.83
N ALA A 270 11.86 -7.11 12.19
CA ALA A 270 12.71 -7.79 13.17
C ALA A 270 14.19 -7.84 12.71
N SER A 271 14.45 -8.06 11.43
CA SER A 271 15.81 -8.00 10.87
C SER A 271 16.41 -6.59 10.97
N LEU A 272 15.63 -5.55 10.63
CA LEU A 272 16.04 -4.15 10.76
C LEU A 272 16.29 -3.76 12.24
N ILE A 273 15.48 -4.26 13.16
CA ILE A 273 15.66 -4.14 14.62
C ILE A 273 16.99 -4.78 15.07
N SER A 274 17.24 -6.03 14.70
CA SER A 274 18.46 -6.75 15.09
C SER A 274 19.76 -6.08 14.60
N GLN A 275 19.66 -5.37 13.46
CA GLN A 275 20.75 -4.60 12.84
C GLN A 275 20.79 -3.13 13.30
N LYS A 276 19.96 -2.74 14.28
CA LYS A 276 19.87 -1.37 14.84
C LYS A 276 19.56 -0.28 13.80
N PHE A 277 18.87 -0.64 12.72
CA PHE A 277 18.64 0.26 11.59
C PHE A 277 17.86 1.53 11.98
N PHE A 278 16.93 1.38 12.93
CA PHE A 278 16.07 2.45 13.47
C PHE A 278 16.71 3.25 14.62
N ASP A 279 17.82 2.80 15.21
CA ASP A 279 18.50 3.51 16.30
C ASP A 279 19.04 4.86 15.78
N ASP A 280 18.75 5.94 16.51
CA ASP A 280 18.94 7.33 16.08
C ASP A 280 18.44 7.58 14.65
N THR A 281 17.12 7.46 14.50
CA THR A 281 16.34 7.93 13.33
C THR A 281 15.20 8.81 13.80
N LYS A 282 14.76 9.78 12.99
CA LYS A 282 13.66 10.69 13.33
C LYS A 282 12.36 10.29 12.62
N CYS A 283 11.22 10.55 13.26
CA CYS A 283 9.93 10.52 12.57
C CYS A 283 9.78 11.83 11.79
N HIS A 284 9.86 11.74 10.46
CA HIS A 284 9.98 12.90 9.56
C HIS A 284 8.65 13.55 9.20
N ARG A 285 7.51 12.89 9.48
CA ARG A 285 6.18 13.38 9.11
C ARG A 285 5.12 13.02 10.16
N LEU A 286 4.31 14.00 10.52
CA LEU A 286 3.10 13.92 11.33
C LEU A 286 1.97 14.55 10.52
N THR A 287 0.84 13.85 10.41
CA THR A 287 -0.40 14.39 9.85
C THR A 287 -1.43 14.53 10.95
N THR A 288 -2.11 15.67 11.04
CA THR A 288 -3.12 16.01 12.06
C THR A 288 -4.46 16.44 11.46
N SER A 289 -4.82 15.93 10.28
CA SER A 289 -5.97 16.39 9.50
C SER A 289 -7.30 15.82 9.99
N ALA A 290 -8.40 16.25 9.36
CA ALA A 290 -9.75 15.75 9.65
C ALA A 290 -9.87 14.22 9.43
N THR A 291 -9.21 13.67 8.41
CA THR A 291 -9.35 12.27 7.96
C THR A 291 -8.08 11.43 8.08
N LEU A 292 -6.92 12.02 8.40
CA LEU A 292 -5.65 11.30 8.53
C LEU A 292 -4.87 11.79 9.77
N GLY A 293 -4.64 10.87 10.72
CA GLY A 293 -3.93 11.11 11.99
C GLY A 293 -2.84 10.08 12.20
N VAL A 294 -1.65 10.34 11.63
CA VAL A 294 -0.52 9.39 11.61
C VAL A 294 0.81 10.05 11.95
N LEU A 295 1.70 9.31 12.61
CA LEU A 295 3.12 9.65 12.74
C LEU A 295 3.97 8.64 11.94
N GLN A 296 4.74 9.12 10.97
CA GLN A 296 5.54 8.32 10.05
C GLN A 296 7.04 8.41 10.39
N CYS A 297 7.68 7.23 10.45
CA CYS A 297 9.05 7.02 10.89
C CYS A 297 9.75 5.97 10.00
N GLY A 298 10.94 5.50 10.42
CA GLY A 298 11.65 4.40 9.75
C GLY A 298 12.49 4.79 8.54
N ASP A 299 12.69 6.09 8.30
CA ASP A 299 13.64 6.63 7.34
C ASP A 299 14.96 7.04 8.04
N PRO A 300 16.12 6.45 7.69
CA PRO A 300 17.42 6.87 8.22
C PRO A 300 17.92 8.25 7.79
N LYS A 301 17.45 8.80 6.66
CA LYS A 301 17.70 10.20 6.25
C LYS A 301 16.77 11.15 6.99
N GLY A 302 15.53 10.71 7.22
CA GLY A 302 14.44 11.51 7.76
C GLY A 302 14.02 12.66 6.82
N ASP A 303 14.04 12.42 5.51
CA ASP A 303 13.53 13.32 4.47
C ASP A 303 12.36 12.70 3.66
N GLY A 304 11.96 11.48 4.02
CA GLY A 304 10.97 10.65 3.33
C GLY A 304 11.54 9.81 2.19
N THR A 305 12.83 9.95 1.85
CA THR A 305 13.44 9.30 0.67
C THR A 305 14.41 8.17 1.00
N GLY A 306 14.61 7.84 2.28
CA GLY A 306 15.48 6.73 2.68
C GLY A 306 14.76 5.40 2.87
N GLY A 307 15.55 4.33 2.84
CA GLY A 307 15.09 2.95 2.90
C GLY A 307 16.24 1.95 3.10
N PRO A 308 15.97 0.64 3.15
CA PRO A 308 16.94 -0.38 3.55
C PRO A 308 17.69 -1.02 2.36
N GLY A 309 17.55 -0.49 1.14
CA GLY A 309 18.21 -1.02 -0.07
C GLY A 309 17.54 -2.28 -0.65
N TYR A 310 16.40 -2.68 -0.07
CA TYR A 310 15.51 -3.70 -0.61
C TYR A 310 14.06 -3.24 -0.50
N GLN A 311 13.18 -3.88 -1.26
CA GLN A 311 11.74 -3.72 -1.17
C GLN A 311 11.05 -5.10 -1.14
N PHE A 312 9.81 -5.17 -0.67
CA PHE A 312 9.04 -6.41 -0.64
C PHE A 312 7.53 -6.18 -0.90
N ALA A 313 6.81 -7.28 -1.06
CA ALA A 313 5.39 -7.32 -1.40
C ALA A 313 4.49 -6.72 -0.31
N ASN A 314 3.25 -6.43 -0.67
CA ASN A 314 2.18 -6.18 0.29
C ASN A 314 1.60 -7.49 0.83
N GLU A 315 1.27 -7.48 2.12
CA GLU A 315 0.45 -8.48 2.82
C GLU A 315 -0.85 -7.79 3.29
N TYR A 316 -1.54 -8.33 4.31
CA TYR A 316 -2.80 -7.81 4.85
C TYR A 316 -2.78 -6.27 5.05
N PRO A 317 -3.80 -5.50 4.63
CA PRO A 317 -5.08 -5.92 4.05
C PRO A 317 -5.08 -6.13 2.53
N THR A 318 -3.97 -5.82 1.84
CA THR A 318 -3.93 -5.78 0.37
C THR A 318 -4.18 -7.16 -0.26
N ASP A 319 -3.75 -8.24 0.40
CA ASP A 319 -3.94 -9.63 -0.04
C ASP A 319 -5.37 -10.18 0.15
N GLN A 320 -6.27 -9.39 0.75
CA GLN A 320 -7.68 -9.74 0.94
C GLN A 320 -8.56 -9.36 -0.26
N TYR A 321 -8.00 -8.67 -1.26
CA TYR A 321 -8.65 -8.22 -2.48
C TYR A 321 -8.09 -8.95 -3.70
N GLN A 322 -8.78 -8.87 -4.85
CA GLN A 322 -8.17 -9.27 -6.13
C GLN A 322 -7.21 -8.16 -6.62
N PRO A 323 -6.12 -8.48 -7.34
CA PRO A 323 -5.13 -7.47 -7.77
C PRO A 323 -5.69 -6.32 -8.63
N ASP A 324 -6.79 -6.56 -9.35
CA ASP A 324 -7.48 -5.58 -10.19
C ASP A 324 -8.80 -5.07 -9.55
N ASP A 325 -9.04 -5.31 -8.25
CA ASP A 325 -10.26 -4.90 -7.55
C ASP A 325 -10.30 -3.37 -7.33
N PRO A 326 -11.30 -2.63 -7.85
CA PRO A 326 -11.42 -1.19 -7.62
C PRO A 326 -11.50 -0.78 -6.14
N ALA A 327 -11.89 -1.70 -5.24
CA ALA A 327 -11.90 -1.46 -3.81
C ALA A 327 -10.48 -1.27 -3.21
N LEU A 328 -9.42 -1.74 -3.88
CA LEU A 328 -8.04 -1.48 -3.46
C LEU A 328 -7.70 0.01 -3.39
N HIS A 329 -8.36 0.84 -4.21
CA HIS A 329 -8.13 2.29 -4.26
C HIS A 329 -9.21 3.11 -3.55
N GLN A 330 -10.17 2.46 -2.87
CA GLN A 330 -11.17 3.14 -2.04
C GLN A 330 -10.70 3.24 -0.59
N PRO A 331 -11.00 4.34 0.13
CA PRO A 331 -10.60 4.48 1.52
C PRO A 331 -11.32 3.45 2.40
N VAL A 332 -10.57 2.81 3.28
CA VAL A 332 -11.05 2.06 4.45
C VAL A 332 -10.60 2.77 5.73
N VAL A 333 -11.30 2.53 6.84
CA VAL A 333 -10.88 3.02 8.16
C VAL A 333 -9.79 2.11 8.72
N TYR A 334 -8.57 2.65 8.79
CA TYR A 334 -7.48 2.16 9.63
C TYR A 334 -7.71 2.69 11.06
N PRO A 335 -8.03 1.83 12.06
CA PRO A 335 -8.33 2.31 13.41
C PRO A 335 -7.12 2.91 14.13
N ARG A 336 -7.38 3.77 15.12
CA ARG A 336 -6.40 4.15 16.14
C ARG A 336 -5.76 2.90 16.74
N GLY A 337 -4.44 2.92 16.88
CA GLY A 337 -3.64 1.79 17.33
C GLY A 337 -3.06 0.95 16.19
N THR A 338 -3.38 1.20 14.93
CA THR A 338 -2.82 0.44 13.80
C THR A 338 -1.36 0.82 13.52
N LEU A 339 -0.51 -0.18 13.32
CA LEU A 339 0.86 -0.05 12.80
C LEU A 339 0.93 -0.58 11.37
N ALA A 340 1.33 0.25 10.40
CA ALA A 340 1.33 -0.10 8.98
C ALA A 340 2.57 0.41 8.23
N MET A 341 2.93 -0.27 7.15
CA MET A 341 4.07 0.09 6.29
C MET A 341 3.74 1.29 5.40
N ALA A 342 4.69 2.23 5.30
CA ALA A 342 4.67 3.23 4.25
C ALA A 342 5.38 2.67 3.00
N ASN A 343 4.86 3.01 1.82
CA ASN A 343 5.39 2.58 0.53
C ASN A 343 5.26 3.69 -0.53
N SER A 344 5.78 3.44 -1.72
CA SER A 344 5.69 4.30 -2.91
C SER A 344 4.77 3.69 -3.99
N GLY A 345 3.74 2.96 -3.57
CA GLY A 345 2.85 2.16 -4.42
C GLY A 345 3.01 0.65 -4.21
N PRO A 346 2.19 -0.17 -4.89
CA PRO A 346 2.09 -1.61 -4.65
C PRO A 346 3.45 -2.35 -4.70
N ASN A 347 3.69 -3.20 -3.71
CA ASN A 347 4.88 -4.04 -3.57
C ASN A 347 6.21 -3.27 -3.48
N THR A 348 6.17 -2.08 -2.87
CA THR A 348 7.36 -1.24 -2.57
C THR A 348 7.58 -1.02 -1.07
N ASN A 349 7.11 -1.93 -0.21
CA ASN A 349 7.33 -1.86 1.23
C ASN A 349 8.84 -1.93 1.55
N GLY A 350 9.33 -1.04 2.40
CA GLY A 350 10.76 -0.87 2.72
C GLY A 350 11.04 -0.91 4.22
N SER A 351 11.55 0.19 4.77
CA SER A 351 11.77 0.36 6.22
C SER A 351 10.85 1.40 6.87
N GLN A 352 10.19 2.24 6.06
CA GLN A 352 9.31 3.29 6.59
C GLN A 352 7.98 2.71 7.03
N PHE A 353 7.47 3.19 8.16
CA PHE A 353 6.21 2.77 8.76
C PHE A 353 5.50 3.98 9.35
N PHE A 354 4.18 3.86 9.55
CA PHE A 354 3.39 4.86 10.24
C PHE A 354 2.54 4.25 11.35
N MET A 355 2.34 5.06 12.39
CA MET A 355 1.54 4.75 13.57
C MET A 355 0.26 5.57 13.53
N VAL A 356 -0.89 4.90 13.49
CA VAL A 356 -2.21 5.52 13.43
C VAL A 356 -2.65 5.89 14.84
N TYR A 357 -2.57 7.17 15.20
CA TYR A 357 -2.96 7.65 16.53
C TYR A 357 -4.44 8.09 16.58
N LYS A 358 -5.09 8.24 15.42
CA LYS A 358 -6.51 8.55 15.28
C LYS A 358 -7.05 7.80 14.06
N ASP A 359 -8.27 7.26 14.15
CA ASP A 359 -8.98 6.60 13.05
C ASP A 359 -8.81 7.38 11.73
N SER A 360 -8.23 6.71 10.74
CA SER A 360 -7.67 7.32 9.54
C SER A 360 -8.20 6.66 8.27
N GLN A 361 -8.42 7.45 7.23
CA GLN A 361 -8.91 7.00 5.93
C GLN A 361 -7.74 6.82 4.98
N LEU A 362 -7.49 5.57 4.59
CA LEU A 362 -6.44 5.20 3.64
C LEU A 362 -6.94 4.07 2.74
N PRO A 363 -6.50 3.97 1.47
CA PRO A 363 -6.73 2.76 0.69
C PRO A 363 -6.04 1.56 1.35
N PRO A 364 -6.57 0.32 1.20
CA PRO A 364 -5.97 -0.92 1.71
C PRO A 364 -4.65 -1.35 1.01
N GLU A 365 -3.86 -0.38 0.51
CA GLU A 365 -2.56 -0.57 -0.14
C GLU A 365 -1.37 -0.45 0.85
N TYR A 366 -1.65 -0.13 2.13
CA TYR A 366 -0.64 -0.04 3.20
C TYR A 366 -0.74 -1.24 4.12
N THR A 367 0.28 -2.10 4.10
CA THR A 367 0.27 -3.36 4.85
C THR A 367 0.30 -3.12 6.35
N VAL A 368 -0.74 -3.58 7.04
CA VAL A 368 -0.85 -3.59 8.50
C VAL A 368 -0.02 -4.75 9.03
N PHE A 369 0.85 -4.48 10.00
CA PHE A 369 1.76 -5.49 10.54
C PHE A 369 1.85 -5.48 12.07
N GLY A 370 0.94 -4.79 12.74
CA GLY A 370 0.83 -4.82 14.19
C GLY A 370 -0.14 -3.79 14.76
N THR A 371 -0.15 -3.74 16.10
CA THR A 371 -0.86 -2.73 16.89
C THR A 371 0.07 -2.00 17.85
N ILE A 372 -0.36 -0.83 18.32
CA ILE A 372 0.35 0.05 19.25
C ILE A 372 -0.28 -0.12 20.62
N GLN A 373 0.56 -0.34 21.64
CA GLN A 373 0.14 -0.51 23.02
C GLN A 373 -0.29 0.84 23.65
N GLN A 374 -0.99 0.77 24.79
CA GLN A 374 -1.65 1.95 25.39
C GLN A 374 -0.67 3.04 25.85
N ASP A 375 0.56 2.67 26.23
CA ASP A 375 1.65 3.60 26.53
C ASP A 375 2.11 4.36 25.27
N GLY A 376 2.27 3.64 24.15
CA GLY A 376 2.62 4.21 22.86
C GLY A 376 1.54 5.13 22.31
N LEU A 377 0.28 4.78 22.50
CA LEU A 377 -0.86 5.65 22.17
C LEU A 377 -0.84 6.96 22.98
N ALA A 378 -0.48 6.93 24.27
CA ALA A 378 -0.33 8.13 25.08
C ALA A 378 0.88 9.00 24.65
N THR A 379 2.01 8.37 24.28
CA THR A 379 3.17 9.06 23.68
C THR A 379 2.80 9.72 22.35
N LEU A 380 2.02 9.05 21.51
CA LEU A 380 1.55 9.60 20.23
C LEU A 380 0.57 10.75 20.40
N ASP A 381 -0.35 10.70 21.37
CA ASP A 381 -1.25 11.81 21.69
C ASP A 381 -0.49 13.06 22.13
N LYS A 382 0.56 12.90 22.94
CA LYS A 382 1.45 13.99 23.35
C LYS A 382 2.11 14.66 22.14
N ILE A 383 2.60 13.87 21.19
CA ILE A 383 3.22 14.35 19.95
C ILE A 383 2.20 15.05 19.06
N ALA A 384 1.04 14.42 18.81
CA ALA A 384 -0.02 14.98 17.98
C ALA A 384 -0.60 16.29 18.55
N LYS A 385 -0.72 16.39 19.88
CA LYS A 385 -1.16 17.61 20.58
C LYS A 385 -0.14 18.76 20.50
N ALA A 386 1.15 18.47 20.29
CA ALA A 386 2.14 19.50 20.00
C ALA A 386 2.05 20.03 18.56
N GLY A 387 1.41 19.27 17.66
CA GLY A 387 1.12 19.67 16.29
C GLY A 387 2.30 19.53 15.31
N VAL A 388 2.09 20.02 14.09
CA VAL A 388 3.08 20.04 13.01
C VAL A 388 3.93 21.32 13.09
N ALA A 389 5.22 21.24 12.80
CA ALA A 389 6.11 22.39 12.74
C ALA A 389 5.62 23.39 11.68
N GLY A 390 5.47 24.66 12.06
CA GLY A 390 4.87 25.69 11.21
C GLY A 390 3.34 25.77 11.27
N GLY A 391 2.67 24.90 12.03
CA GLY A 391 1.23 25.00 12.33
C GLY A 391 0.28 24.52 11.21
N GLY A 392 0.78 23.80 10.21
CA GLY A 392 -0.05 23.11 9.22
C GLY A 392 -0.67 21.81 9.77
N ASP A 393 -1.33 21.04 8.90
CA ASP A 393 -1.91 19.73 9.22
C ASP A 393 -1.13 18.53 8.65
N ASP A 394 -0.06 18.77 7.86
CA ASP A 394 0.89 17.73 7.45
C ASP A 394 2.33 18.29 7.31
N GLY A 395 3.32 17.58 7.82
CA GLY A 395 4.72 18.02 7.81
C GLY A 395 5.55 17.41 8.95
N PRO A 396 6.77 17.89 9.23
CA PRO A 396 7.57 17.39 10.35
C PRO A 396 6.91 17.74 11.71
N PRO A 397 7.02 16.88 12.76
CA PRO A 397 6.49 17.17 14.09
C PRO A 397 7.03 18.48 14.69
N ALA A 398 6.20 19.27 15.38
CA ALA A 398 6.62 20.50 16.05
C ALA A 398 7.61 20.24 17.20
N THR A 399 7.38 19.17 17.96
CA THR A 399 8.38 18.60 18.88
C THR A 399 9.08 17.43 18.19
N GLU A 400 10.38 17.55 17.92
CA GLU A 400 11.15 16.51 17.22
C GLU A 400 11.02 15.15 17.94
N VAL A 401 10.75 14.10 17.15
CA VAL A 401 10.65 12.72 17.62
C VAL A 401 11.82 11.93 17.05
N ILE A 402 12.73 11.52 17.93
CA ILE A 402 13.88 10.66 17.61
C ILE A 402 13.67 9.30 18.27
N ILE A 403 13.64 8.25 17.46
CA ILE A 403 13.76 6.86 17.88
C ILE A 403 15.19 6.65 18.38
N LYS A 404 15.34 6.36 19.68
CA LYS A 404 16.63 6.08 20.31
C LYS A 404 16.99 4.61 20.22
N SER A 405 16.00 3.73 20.34
CA SER A 405 16.17 2.30 20.09
C SER A 405 14.84 1.64 19.76
N VAL A 406 14.91 0.56 18.98
CA VAL A 406 13.82 -0.40 18.82
C VAL A 406 14.37 -1.79 19.14
N ARG A 407 13.68 -2.58 19.96
CA ARG A 407 14.12 -3.92 20.39
C ARG A 407 12.97 -4.91 20.31
N LEU A 408 13.28 -6.17 20.03
CA LEU A 408 12.37 -7.28 20.34
C LEU A 408 12.46 -7.51 21.87
N ASP A 409 11.34 -7.86 22.49
CA ASP A 409 11.25 -8.13 23.93
C ASP A 409 11.51 -9.61 24.28
#